data_AF-A0A1Q7IC05-F1
#
_entry.id   AF-A0A1Q7IC05-F1
#
_cell.length_a   1.000
_cell.length_b   1.000
_cell.length_c   1.000
_cell.angle_alpha   90.00
_cell.angle_beta   90.00
_cell.angle_gamma   90.00
#
_symmetry.space_group_name_H-M   'P 1'
#
loop_
_entity.id
_entity.type
_entity.pdbx_description
1 polymer ?
#
loop_
_entity_poly.entity_id
_entity_poly.type
_entity_poly.pdbx_seq_one_letter_code
_entity_poly.pdbx_strand_id
1 'polypeptide(L)'
;MRQPSARELRAVVFDLDNTLLRSSIGARRGLLIAAELISAELKKNGHLYGQRNLFKRLQLIDHEMLRRKYLYNRDVWWRTLLHKLGLGTRFPWIHRVTLRYWDAYAANSPPFRDAEPTLRKVKKMGLKIGLVSDSDGTSGMKSRRIREVRFHDLFQEVTARQARPRVFPPHCKETRCPTEIVHLCR
;
A
#
# COMPACT_ATOMS: atom_id res chain seq x y z
N MET A 1 -18.27 -32.59 -31.37
CA MET A 1 -17.72 -31.34 -30.80
C MET A 1 -17.94 -31.39 -29.29
N ARG A 2 -16.89 -31.30 -28.47
CA ARG A 2 -17.03 -31.22 -27.00
C ARG A 2 -17.54 -29.82 -26.65
N GLN A 3 -18.69 -29.73 -25.98
CA GLN A 3 -19.09 -28.50 -25.31
C GLN A 3 -18.02 -28.14 -24.26
N PRO A 4 -17.62 -26.86 -24.13
CA PRO A 4 -16.77 -26.47 -23.02
C PRO A 4 -17.57 -26.68 -21.72
N SER A 5 -17.08 -27.55 -20.84
CA SER A 5 -17.65 -27.71 -19.50
C SER A 5 -17.60 -26.35 -18.80
N ALA A 6 -18.64 -26.02 -18.01
CA ALA A 6 -18.64 -24.84 -17.15
C ALA A 6 -17.28 -24.72 -16.45
N ARG A 7 -16.58 -23.59 -16.63
CA ARG A 7 -15.26 -23.38 -16.01
C ARG A 7 -15.39 -23.62 -14.52
N GLU A 8 -14.86 -24.74 -14.02
CA GLU A 8 -14.80 -25.01 -12.60
C GLU A 8 -13.96 -23.90 -11.95
N LEU A 9 -14.57 -23.17 -11.02
CA LEU A 9 -13.86 -22.21 -10.19
C LEU A 9 -12.88 -23.01 -9.33
N ARG A 10 -11.58 -22.72 -9.43
CA ARG A 10 -10.52 -23.44 -8.69
C ARG A 10 -9.86 -22.59 -7.61
N ALA A 11 -9.96 -21.27 -7.71
CA ALA A 11 -9.30 -20.35 -6.81
C ALA A 11 -10.04 -19.01 -6.74
N VAL A 12 -9.83 -18.30 -5.64
CA VAL A 12 -10.24 -16.90 -5.44
C VAL A 12 -9.01 -16.11 -5.01
N VAL A 13 -8.80 -14.95 -5.63
CA VAL A 13 -7.70 -14.04 -5.30
C VAL A 13 -8.28 -12.79 -4.64
N PHE A 14 -7.70 -12.40 -3.51
CA PHE A 14 -8.06 -11.20 -2.78
C PHE A 14 -6.95 -10.15 -2.89
N ASP A 15 -7.32 -8.88 -2.85
CA ASP A 15 -6.40 -7.82 -2.41
C ASP A 15 -6.41 -7.71 -0.88
N LEU A 16 -5.45 -6.99 -0.31
CA LEU A 16 -5.33 -6.75 1.12
C LEU A 16 -6.02 -5.46 1.56
N ASP A 17 -5.57 -4.32 1.03
CA ASP A 17 -5.82 -3.00 1.58
C ASP A 17 -7.18 -2.45 1.12
N ASN A 18 -8.08 -2.15 2.06
CA ASN A 18 -9.49 -1.82 1.81
C ASN A 18 -10.29 -2.95 1.14
N THR A 19 -9.76 -4.18 1.14
CA THR A 19 -10.50 -5.41 0.77
C THR A 19 -10.63 -6.33 1.99
N LEU A 20 -9.52 -6.76 2.58
CA LEU A 20 -9.51 -7.58 3.80
C LEU A 20 -9.23 -6.76 5.06
N LEU A 21 -8.49 -5.65 4.92
CA LEU A 21 -8.14 -4.74 6.00
C LEU A 21 -8.81 -3.37 5.82
N ARG A 22 -9.22 -2.76 6.94
CA ARG A 22 -9.69 -1.36 7.00
C ARG A 22 -8.51 -0.38 6.95
N SER A 23 -7.75 -0.46 5.86
CA SER A 23 -6.42 0.12 5.75
C SER A 23 -6.42 1.65 5.64
N SER A 24 -7.55 2.26 5.26
CA SER A 24 -7.76 3.72 5.33
C SER A 24 -7.59 4.30 6.74
N ILE A 25 -7.92 3.55 7.80
CA ILE A 25 -7.72 3.98 9.20
C ILE A 25 -6.22 4.01 9.51
N GLY A 26 -5.52 2.93 9.15
CA GLY A 26 -4.07 2.82 9.28
C GLY A 26 -3.34 3.91 8.51
N ALA A 27 -3.73 4.16 7.27
CA ALA A 27 -3.18 5.23 6.44
C ALA A 27 -3.33 6.59 7.14
N ARG A 28 -4.52 6.92 7.63
CA ARG A 28 -4.77 8.17 8.35
C ARG A 28 -3.93 8.27 9.62
N ARG A 29 -3.81 7.18 10.39
CA ARG A 29 -3.00 7.17 11.62
C ARG A 29 -1.50 7.30 11.32
N GLY A 30 -1.02 6.62 10.29
CA GLY A 30 0.35 6.75 9.80
C GLY A 30 0.68 8.19 9.41
N LEU A 31 -0.21 8.87 8.67
CA LEU A 31 0.00 10.28 8.30
C LEU A 31 0.05 11.22 9.52
N LEU A 32 -0.74 10.95 10.56
CA LEU A 32 -0.68 11.71 11.83
C LEU A 32 0.68 11.54 12.53
N ILE A 33 1.17 10.30 12.62
CA ILE A 33 2.49 10.00 13.20
C ILE A 33 3.61 10.64 12.37
N ALA A 34 3.52 10.57 11.04
CA ALA A 34 4.49 11.23 10.17
C ALA A 34 4.50 12.75 10.38
N ALA A 35 3.33 13.38 10.46
CA ALA A 35 3.21 14.82 10.72
C ALA A 35 3.83 15.21 12.08
N GLU A 36 3.62 14.40 13.11
CA GLU A 36 4.18 14.60 14.45
C GLU A 36 5.70 14.54 14.43
N LEU A 37 6.26 13.47 13.86
CA LEU A 37 7.70 13.26 13.79
C LEU A 37 8.39 14.33 12.94
N ILE A 38 7.81 14.68 11.78
CA ILE A 38 8.35 15.74 10.92
C ILE A 38 8.29 17.09 11.65
N SER A 39 7.19 17.41 12.33
CA SER A 39 7.09 18.63 13.16
C SER A 39 8.20 18.69 14.21
N ALA A 40 8.46 17.58 14.89
CA ALA A 40 9.50 17.51 15.92
C ALA A 40 10.91 17.67 15.32
N GLU A 41 11.21 17.00 14.22
CA GLU A 41 12.54 17.11 13.56
C GLU A 41 12.76 18.50 12.95
N LEU A 42 11.72 19.14 12.40
CA LEU A 42 11.82 20.52 11.89
C LEU A 42 12.06 21.53 13.01
N LYS A 43 11.38 21.36 14.16
CA LYS A 43 11.57 22.23 15.33
C LYS A 43 13.03 22.22 15.83
N LYS A 44 13.69 21.06 15.82
CA LYS A 44 15.13 20.94 16.17
C LYS A 44 16.05 21.74 15.24
N ASN A 45 15.62 21.99 14.01
CA ASN A 45 16.37 22.74 12.99
C ASN A 45 15.90 24.22 12.88
N GLY A 46 15.19 24.74 13.88
CA GLY A 46 14.73 26.13 13.90
C GLY A 46 13.47 26.41 13.08
N HIS A 47 12.83 25.38 12.51
CA HIS A 47 11.63 25.54 11.68
C HIS A 47 10.36 25.21 12.47
N LEU A 48 9.47 26.19 12.66
CA LEU A 48 8.21 26.02 13.39
C LEU A 48 7.05 25.72 12.43
N TYR A 49 6.73 24.44 12.28
CA TYR A 49 5.52 23.98 11.58
C TYR A 49 4.65 23.15 12.50
N GLY A 50 3.39 23.55 12.68
CA GLY A 50 2.44 22.80 13.51
C GLY A 50 2.01 21.48 12.88
N GLN A 51 1.94 20.41 13.68
CA GLN A 51 1.49 19.07 13.28
C GLN A 51 0.19 19.08 12.45
N ARG A 52 -0.83 19.86 12.88
CA ARG A 52 -2.12 19.94 12.17
C ARG A 52 -1.97 20.47 10.74
N ASN A 53 -1.09 21.44 10.52
CA ASN A 53 -0.83 21.99 9.18
C ASN A 53 -0.11 20.96 8.31
N LEU A 54 0.93 20.32 8.85
CA LEU A 54 1.67 19.28 8.16
C LEU A 54 0.78 18.09 7.79
N PHE A 55 -0.08 17.64 8.71
CA PHE A 55 -1.03 16.57 8.45
C PHE A 55 -1.95 16.88 7.26
N LYS A 56 -2.54 18.07 7.20
CA LYS A 56 -3.37 18.50 6.05
C LYS A 56 -2.58 18.46 4.74
N ARG A 57 -1.34 18.96 4.72
CA ARG A 57 -0.46 18.92 3.53
C ARG A 57 -0.12 17.48 3.12
N LEU A 58 0.12 16.61 4.09
CA LEU A 58 0.40 15.20 3.85
C LEU A 58 -0.80 14.46 3.27
N GLN A 59 -2.04 14.80 3.67
CA GLN A 59 -3.25 14.26 3.04
C GLN A 59 -3.35 14.65 1.56
N LEU A 60 -2.95 15.88 1.19
CA LEU A 60 -2.91 16.31 -0.21
C LEU A 60 -1.83 15.55 -1.00
N ILE A 61 -0.67 15.31 -0.40
CA ILE A 61 0.42 14.52 -1.00
C ILE A 61 0.00 13.06 -1.17
N ASP A 62 -0.68 12.47 -0.18
CA ASP A 62 -1.22 11.10 -0.26
C ASP A 62 -2.15 10.95 -1.46
N HIS A 63 -3.10 11.89 -1.61
CA HIS A 63 -4.01 11.91 -2.75
C HIS A 63 -3.27 12.06 -4.09
N GLU A 64 -2.28 12.96 -4.18
CA GLU A 64 -1.46 13.16 -5.37
C GLU A 64 -0.66 11.90 -5.74
N MET A 65 0.04 11.33 -4.77
CA MET A 65 1.00 10.25 -4.99
C MET A 65 0.34 8.91 -5.26
N LEU A 66 -0.74 8.56 -4.55
CA LEU A 66 -1.44 7.30 -4.75
C LEU A 66 -2.32 7.33 -5.99
N ARG A 67 -3.16 8.37 -6.14
CA ARG A 67 -4.21 8.34 -7.17
C ARG A 67 -3.74 8.81 -8.54
N ARG A 68 -2.72 9.67 -8.59
CA ARG A 68 -2.25 10.24 -9.87
C ARG A 68 -0.91 9.66 -10.32
N LYS A 69 0.00 9.41 -9.37
CA LYS A 69 1.39 9.03 -9.68
C LYS A 69 1.71 7.55 -9.45
N TYR A 70 0.86 6.82 -8.72
CA TYR A 70 1.13 5.43 -8.30
C TYR A 70 2.51 5.27 -7.63
N LEU A 71 2.91 6.28 -6.85
CA LEU A 71 4.22 6.31 -6.18
C LEU A 71 4.06 5.94 -4.71
N TYR A 72 4.44 4.71 -4.36
CA TYR A 72 4.19 4.16 -3.02
C TYR A 72 5.30 4.49 -2.01
N ASN A 73 6.52 4.81 -2.46
CA ASN A 73 7.64 5.10 -1.56
C ASN A 73 7.41 6.38 -0.74
N ARG A 74 7.17 6.21 0.57
CA ARG A 74 6.87 7.29 1.51
C ARG A 74 8.05 8.23 1.77
N ASP A 75 9.29 7.79 1.58
CA ASP A 75 10.45 8.70 1.65
C ASP A 75 10.30 9.83 0.62
N VAL A 76 9.80 9.51 -0.58
CA VAL A 76 9.56 10.53 -1.61
C VAL A 76 8.46 11.51 -1.19
N TRP A 77 7.47 11.06 -0.43
CA TRP A 77 6.36 11.90 0.03
C TRP A 77 6.84 12.91 1.05
N TRP A 78 7.64 12.47 2.02
CA TRP A 78 8.24 13.37 3.02
C TRP A 78 9.17 14.37 2.34
N ARG A 79 10.00 13.93 1.39
CA ARG A 79 10.83 14.84 0.57
C ARG A 79 10.00 15.86 -0.22
N THR A 80 8.87 15.42 -0.79
CA THR A 80 7.95 16.30 -1.52
C THR A 80 7.34 17.35 -0.60
N LEU A 81 6.96 16.97 0.63
CA LEU A 81 6.50 17.92 1.63
C LEU A 81 7.57 18.98 1.91
N LEU A 82 8.81 18.54 2.22
CA LEU A 82 9.90 19.45 2.58
C LEU A 82 10.25 20.40 1.44
N HIS A 83 10.31 19.89 0.20
CA HIS A 83 10.49 20.73 -0.98
C HIS A 83 9.37 21.78 -1.13
N LYS A 84 8.10 21.37 -0.95
CA LYS A 84 6.94 22.30 -0.98
C LYS A 84 6.95 23.33 0.16
N LEU A 85 7.75 23.12 1.20
CA LEU A 85 7.98 24.07 2.30
C LEU A 85 9.19 25.00 2.04
N GLY A 86 9.88 24.86 0.90
CA GLY A 86 11.10 25.61 0.61
C GLY A 86 12.33 25.08 1.35
N LEU A 87 12.26 23.86 1.88
CA LEU A 87 13.36 23.22 2.61
C LEU A 87 14.13 22.25 1.70
N GLY A 88 15.36 21.93 2.10
CA GLY A 88 16.13 20.86 1.48
C GLY A 88 15.41 19.51 1.54
N THR A 89 15.87 18.53 0.76
CA THR A 89 15.24 17.19 0.70
C THR A 89 16.12 16.08 1.28
N ARG A 90 17.35 16.40 1.65
CA ARG A 90 18.35 15.44 2.15
C ARG A 90 18.43 15.50 3.68
N PHE A 91 17.43 14.93 4.33
CA PHE A 91 17.42 14.78 5.79
C PHE A 91 17.61 13.31 6.20
N PRO A 92 18.48 13.02 7.20
CA PRO A 92 18.80 11.65 7.60
C PRO A 92 17.63 10.94 8.30
N TRP A 93 16.67 11.69 8.83
CA TRP A 93 15.54 11.15 9.59
C TRP A 93 14.37 10.67 8.72
N ILE A 94 14.39 10.91 7.39
CA ILE A 94 13.27 10.63 6.49
C ILE A 94 12.87 9.16 6.51
N HIS A 95 13.84 8.25 6.40
CA HIS A 95 13.55 6.82 6.37
C HIS A 95 12.95 6.33 7.69
N ARG A 96 13.42 6.85 8.83
CA ARG A 96 12.87 6.56 10.15
C ARG A 96 11.39 6.98 10.24
N VAL A 97 11.00 8.11 9.64
CA VAL A 97 9.59 8.52 9.57
C VAL A 97 8.77 7.51 8.76
N THR A 98 9.30 6.99 7.65
CA THR A 98 8.64 5.94 6.84
C THR A 98 8.41 4.66 7.63
N LEU A 99 9.41 4.18 8.38
CA LEU A 99 9.25 2.98 9.20
C LEU A 99 8.15 3.17 10.26
N ARG A 100 8.17 4.32 10.96
CA ARG A 100 7.15 4.65 11.97
C ARG A 100 5.76 4.86 11.39
N TYR A 101 5.67 5.39 10.17
CA TYR A 101 4.41 5.45 9.41
C TYR A 101 3.85 4.04 9.22
N TRP A 102 4.67 3.08 8.76
CA TRP A 102 4.22 1.73 8.49
C TRP A 102 3.89 0.93 9.75
N ASP A 103 4.64 1.10 10.84
CA ASP A 103 4.30 0.49 12.13
C ASP A 103 2.92 0.98 12.60
N ALA A 104 2.67 2.29 12.53
CA ALA A 104 1.38 2.87 12.88
C ALA A 104 0.26 2.42 11.93
N TYR A 105 0.56 2.30 10.63
CA TYR A 105 -0.37 1.79 9.63
C TYR A 105 -0.81 0.38 9.97
N ALA A 106 0.15 -0.54 10.18
CA ALA A 106 -0.10 -1.95 10.45
C ALA A 106 -0.94 -2.13 11.72
N ALA A 107 -0.53 -1.48 12.82
CA ALA A 107 -1.22 -1.55 14.11
C ALA A 107 -2.65 -0.99 14.08
N ASN A 108 -2.99 -0.14 13.09
CA ASN A 108 -4.29 0.52 12.99
C ASN A 108 -5.07 0.14 11.73
N SER A 109 -4.73 -0.98 11.09
CA SER A 109 -5.46 -1.53 9.93
C SER A 109 -6.18 -2.84 10.30
N PRO A 110 -7.21 -2.79 11.16
CA PRO A 110 -7.90 -4.01 11.58
C PRO A 110 -8.59 -4.67 10.38
N PRO A 111 -8.72 -6.00 10.37
CA PRO A 111 -9.53 -6.68 9.37
C PRO A 111 -10.99 -6.19 9.35
N PHE A 112 -11.64 -6.30 8.20
CA PHE A 112 -13.11 -6.23 8.17
C PHE A 112 -13.69 -7.41 8.96
N ARG A 113 -14.86 -7.20 9.58
CA ARG A 113 -15.50 -8.19 10.48
C ARG A 113 -15.75 -9.54 9.78
N ASP A 114 -16.05 -9.48 8.49
CA ASP A 114 -16.39 -10.60 7.61
C ASP A 114 -15.21 -11.12 6.78
N ALA A 115 -14.03 -10.47 6.84
CA ALA A 115 -12.85 -10.90 6.05
C ALA A 115 -12.47 -12.35 6.35
N GLU A 116 -12.18 -12.67 7.61
CA GLU A 116 -11.77 -14.03 7.97
C GLU A 116 -12.91 -15.06 7.83
N PRO A 117 -14.15 -14.81 8.28
CA PRO A 117 -15.27 -15.73 8.02
C PRO A 117 -15.44 -16.06 6.53
N THR A 118 -15.28 -15.06 5.65
CA THR A 118 -15.36 -15.24 4.20
C THR A 118 -14.24 -16.13 3.68
N LEU A 119 -12.98 -15.85 4.08
CA LEU A 119 -11.85 -16.69 3.69
C LEU A 119 -12.02 -18.14 4.16
N ARG A 120 -12.51 -18.36 5.39
CA ARG A 120 -12.79 -19.70 5.91
C ARG A 120 -13.90 -20.39 5.12
N LYS A 121 -14.95 -19.67 4.69
CA LYS A 121 -16.02 -20.20 3.85
C LYS A 121 -15.49 -20.63 2.48
N VAL A 122 -14.68 -19.79 1.83
CA VAL A 122 -14.04 -20.11 0.54
C VAL A 122 -13.18 -21.37 0.66
N LYS A 123 -12.37 -21.47 1.73
CA LYS A 123 -11.54 -22.67 1.99
C LYS A 123 -12.39 -23.93 2.16
N LYS A 124 -13.52 -23.85 2.89
CA LYS A 124 -14.47 -24.96 3.06
C LYS A 124 -15.12 -25.43 1.75
N MET A 125 -15.20 -24.56 0.75
CA MET A 125 -15.69 -24.92 -0.60
C MET A 125 -14.66 -25.65 -1.45
N GLY A 126 -13.47 -25.95 -0.92
CA GLY A 126 -12.39 -26.63 -1.65
C GLY A 126 -11.61 -25.72 -2.60
N LEU A 127 -11.84 -24.41 -2.55
CA LEU A 127 -11.16 -23.42 -3.39
C LEU A 127 -9.81 -23.02 -2.80
N LYS A 128 -8.81 -22.81 -3.67
CA LYS A 128 -7.56 -22.14 -3.29
C LYS A 128 -7.79 -20.65 -3.06
N ILE A 129 -7.01 -20.07 -2.17
CA ILE A 129 -7.06 -18.65 -1.80
C ILE A 129 -5.69 -18.02 -2.04
N GLY A 130 -5.64 -17.05 -2.95
CA GLY A 130 -4.48 -16.23 -3.21
C GLY A 130 -4.63 -14.81 -2.66
N LEU A 131 -3.50 -14.14 -2.42
CA LEU A 131 -3.41 -12.72 -2.10
C LEU A 131 -2.54 -12.01 -3.14
N VAL A 132 -3.09 -11.00 -3.81
CA VAL A 132 -2.36 -10.12 -4.74
C VAL A 132 -2.55 -8.68 -4.28
N SER A 133 -1.48 -8.01 -3.89
CA SER A 133 -1.54 -6.63 -3.41
C SER A 133 -0.39 -5.78 -3.95
N ASP A 134 -0.55 -4.46 -4.01
CA ASP A 134 0.52 -3.55 -4.40
C ASP A 134 1.64 -3.50 -3.36
N SER A 135 2.87 -3.18 -3.75
CA SER A 135 3.97 -2.98 -2.80
C SER A 135 3.73 -1.76 -1.89
N ASP A 136 4.32 -1.78 -0.69
CA ASP A 136 4.37 -0.61 0.19
C ASP A 136 5.47 0.40 -0.20
N GLY A 137 6.13 0.21 -1.35
CA GLY A 137 7.24 1.05 -1.81
C GLY A 137 8.49 1.04 -0.91
N THR A 138 8.50 0.19 0.13
CA THR A 138 9.63 -0.12 1.02
C THR A 138 9.85 -1.63 0.98
N SER A 139 11.08 -2.06 0.69
CA SER A 139 11.39 -3.50 0.54
C SER A 139 11.00 -4.29 1.79
N GLY A 140 10.39 -5.45 1.61
CA GLY A 140 9.95 -6.34 2.70
C GLY A 140 8.77 -5.86 3.54
N MET A 141 8.36 -4.58 3.42
CA MET A 141 7.35 -3.99 4.31
C MET A 141 5.97 -4.62 4.12
N LYS A 142 5.53 -4.84 2.88
CA LYS A 142 4.25 -5.50 2.60
C LYS A 142 4.23 -6.91 3.15
N SER A 143 5.30 -7.68 2.93
CA SER A 143 5.42 -9.06 3.43
C SER A 143 5.40 -9.10 4.96
N ARG A 144 6.08 -8.17 5.65
CA ARG A 144 6.02 -8.03 7.10
C ARG A 144 4.58 -7.82 7.57
N ARG A 145 3.87 -6.85 6.99
CA ARG A 145 2.48 -6.56 7.33
C ARG A 145 1.53 -7.74 7.11
N ILE A 146 1.70 -8.48 6.01
CA ILE A 146 0.87 -9.65 5.73
C ILE A 146 1.05 -10.72 6.81
N ARG A 147 2.29 -10.98 7.26
CA ARG A 147 2.58 -11.95 8.33
C ARG A 147 1.96 -11.58 9.68
N GLU A 148 1.75 -10.28 9.93
CA GLU A 148 1.11 -9.79 11.15
C GLU A 148 -0.43 -9.95 11.12
N VAL A 149 -1.03 -10.28 9.97
CA VAL A 149 -2.47 -10.54 9.87
C VAL A 149 -2.80 -11.93 10.40
N ARG A 150 -3.74 -12.01 11.35
CA ARG A 150 -4.11 -13.24 12.07
C ARG A 150 -4.58 -14.43 11.22
N PHE A 151 -4.93 -14.20 9.95
CA PHE A 151 -5.40 -15.22 9.02
C PHE A 151 -4.51 -15.39 7.79
N HIS A 152 -3.25 -14.94 7.87
CA HIS A 152 -2.32 -15.03 6.74
C HIS A 152 -2.08 -16.48 6.29
N ASP A 153 -2.15 -17.45 7.20
CA ASP A 153 -2.02 -18.89 6.91
C ASP A 153 -3.15 -19.46 6.04
N LEU A 154 -4.20 -18.69 5.77
CA LEU A 154 -5.26 -19.10 4.84
C LEU A 154 -4.85 -18.95 3.37
N PHE A 155 -3.83 -18.13 3.06
CA PHE A 155 -3.36 -17.91 1.70
C PHE A 155 -2.37 -18.99 1.28
N GLN A 156 -2.60 -19.63 0.12
CA GLN A 156 -1.63 -20.56 -0.47
C GLN A 156 -0.55 -19.84 -1.28
N GLU A 157 -0.86 -18.64 -1.77
CA GLU A 157 0.07 -17.85 -2.56
C GLU A 157 -0.11 -16.36 -2.25
N VAL A 158 1.00 -15.66 -2.10
CA VAL A 158 1.05 -14.22 -1.78
C VAL A 158 1.99 -13.54 -2.75
N THR A 159 1.47 -12.63 -3.57
CA THR A 159 2.26 -11.81 -4.49
C THR A 159 2.09 -10.32 -4.19
N ALA A 160 3.21 -9.62 -4.02
CA ALA A 160 3.24 -8.17 -3.94
C ALA A 160 3.69 -7.57 -5.28
N ARG A 161 2.80 -6.84 -5.96
CA ARG A 161 3.12 -6.15 -7.21
C ARG A 161 4.03 -4.97 -6.92
N GLN A 162 5.27 -5.01 -7.40
CA GLN A 162 6.14 -3.84 -7.35
C GLN A 162 5.62 -2.76 -8.30
N ALA A 163 5.61 -1.51 -7.83
CA ALA A 163 5.35 -0.38 -8.70
C ALA A 163 6.47 -0.32 -9.75
N ARG A 164 6.15 -0.60 -11.01
CA ARG A 164 7.08 -0.30 -12.10
C ARG A 164 7.19 1.23 -12.19
N PRO A 165 8.39 1.83 -12.13
CA PRO A 165 8.50 3.22 -12.50
C PRO A 165 8.01 3.34 -13.94
N ARG A 166 7.02 4.21 -14.19
CA ARG A 166 6.73 4.66 -15.56
C ARG A 166 7.89 5.54 -16.01
N VAL A 167 9.04 4.93 -16.26
CA VAL A 167 9.96 5.48 -17.25
C VAL A 167 9.32 5.05 -18.56
N PHE A 168 8.67 5.97 -19.28
CA PHE A 168 8.54 5.76 -20.71
C PHE A 168 9.97 5.88 -21.26
N PRO A 169 10.59 4.81 -21.77
CA PRO A 169 11.69 5.01 -22.69
C PRO A 169 11.09 5.76 -23.89
N PRO A 170 11.73 6.81 -24.42
CA PRO A 170 11.20 7.50 -25.60
C PRO A 170 11.06 6.57 -26.83
N HIS A 171 11.58 5.34 -26.78
CA HIS A 171 11.54 4.39 -27.87
C HIS A 171 11.25 2.97 -27.37
N CYS A 172 9.98 2.55 -27.31
CA CYS A 172 9.63 1.14 -27.40
C CYS A 172 8.30 1.01 -28.14
N LYS A 173 8.40 0.74 -29.45
CA LYS A 173 7.29 0.27 -30.27
C LYS A 173 6.89 -1.12 -29.82
N GLU A 174 5.59 -1.39 -29.93
CA GLU A 174 4.90 -2.67 -29.76
C GLU A 174 5.79 -3.92 -29.88
N THR A 175 5.79 -4.75 -28.85
CA THR A 175 5.55 -6.20 -29.00
C THR A 175 5.42 -6.90 -27.64
N ARG A 176 4.29 -7.62 -27.50
CA ARG A 176 4.00 -8.75 -26.60
C ARG A 176 4.01 -8.49 -25.09
N CYS A 177 2.86 -8.06 -24.58
CA CYS A 177 2.44 -8.33 -23.20
C CYS A 177 1.51 -9.56 -23.22
N PRO A 178 1.77 -10.65 -22.48
CA PRO A 178 0.83 -11.75 -22.35
C PRO A 178 -0.42 -11.28 -21.61
N THR A 179 -1.53 -11.31 -22.31
CA THR A 179 -2.88 -11.08 -21.82
C THR A 179 -3.26 -12.22 -20.87
N GLU A 180 -3.54 -11.93 -19.61
CA GLU A 180 -4.58 -12.57 -18.76
C GLU A 180 -4.42 -12.18 -17.29
N ILE A 181 -4.82 -10.96 -16.94
CA ILE A 181 -5.41 -10.66 -15.62
C ILE A 181 -6.61 -9.76 -15.89
N VAL A 182 -7.79 -10.37 -15.99
CA VAL A 182 -9.05 -9.65 -16.10
C VAL A 182 -9.35 -9.03 -14.74
N HIS A 183 -9.28 -7.70 -14.67
CA HIS A 183 -9.79 -6.93 -13.54
C HIS A 183 -11.31 -7.05 -13.48
N LEU A 184 -11.83 -7.67 -12.42
CA LEU A 184 -13.19 -7.45 -11.94
C LEU A 184 -13.11 -6.41 -10.81
N CYS A 185 -13.24 -5.14 -11.19
CA CYS A 185 -13.76 -4.11 -10.30
C CYS A 185 -15.01 -3.55 -10.97
N ARG A 186 -16.14 -3.58 -10.25
CA ARG A 186 -17.35 -2.83 -10.63
C ARG A 186 -17.06 -1.34 -10.63
#